data_AF-A0A3C1Q3H1-F1
#
_entry.id   AF-A0A3C1Q3H1-F1
#
_cell.length_a   1.000
_cell.length_b   1.000
_cell.length_c   1.000
_cell.angle_alpha   90.00
_cell.angle_beta   90.00
_cell.angle_gamma   90.00
#
_symmetry.space_group_name_H-M   'P 1'
#
loop_
_entity.id
_entity.type
_entity.pdbx_description
1 polymer ?
#
loop_
_entity_poly.entity_id
_entity_poly.type
_entity_poly.pdbx_seq_one_letter_code
_entity_poly.pdbx_strand_id
1 'polypeptide(L)'
;MKVEFCQLPARSEKGFSLFELVIAIAIAGFVLTSIFKIADGSVRANSKMIDIQNEEIERDAFFSFLRNHFDSLPGDAIFNLRNTSNSEPYTSELTFQNTPVSFNWGGIPIAAQATRLITIPTMTDGLDIVLEYYDVQILDSDEGPAERGIDPIATVTLLSDVRLFEWTVLDVRNYDNTERDEWPYEWDAPNQRPSYVELTVIFENGDRRVKRLFWIPKKSNPRTSMSALQNSARSARSNSGGAGGQPGSVPSRGGTGQGGNRPPGTGSRPGGGTQKPSTGGGPASGAAPKISR
;
A
#
# COMPACT_ATOMS: atom_id res chain seq x y z
N MET A 1 98.14 -20.03 -33.60
CA MET A 1 96.82 -19.38 -33.50
C MET A 1 96.78 -18.68 -32.15
N LYS A 2 96.82 -17.35 -32.12
CA LYS A 2 97.00 -16.53 -30.91
C LYS A 2 95.61 -15.98 -30.54
N VAL A 3 95.10 -16.31 -29.36
CA VAL A 3 93.79 -15.83 -28.89
C VAL A 3 94.05 -14.75 -27.86
N GLU A 4 93.73 -13.50 -28.20
CA GLU A 4 93.77 -12.37 -27.26
C GLU A 4 92.40 -12.23 -26.60
N PHE A 5 92.39 -12.25 -25.26
CA PHE A 5 91.22 -11.88 -24.48
C PHE A 5 91.33 -10.40 -24.09
N CYS A 6 90.49 -9.56 -24.67
CA CYS A 6 90.26 -8.20 -24.19
C CYS A 6 89.51 -8.27 -22.85
N GLN A 7 90.19 -7.97 -21.75
CA GLN A 7 89.53 -7.66 -20.48
C GLN A 7 88.99 -6.21 -20.54
N LEU A 8 87.67 -6.06 -20.43
CA LEU A 8 87.02 -4.77 -20.23
C LEU A 8 87.30 -4.25 -18.81
N PRO A 9 87.53 -2.94 -18.61
CA PRO A 9 87.84 -2.39 -17.29
C PRO A 9 86.63 -2.51 -16.37
N ALA A 10 86.88 -2.94 -15.12
CA ALA A 10 85.91 -2.99 -14.05
C ALA A 10 85.34 -1.58 -13.80
N ARG A 11 84.02 -1.45 -13.93
CA ARG A 11 83.29 -0.21 -13.68
C ARG A 11 83.38 0.11 -12.19
N SER A 12 84.01 1.23 -11.85
CA SER A 12 84.10 1.75 -10.48
C SER A 12 82.70 1.87 -9.86
N GLU A 13 82.47 1.19 -8.74
CA GLU A 13 81.30 1.39 -7.90
C GLU A 13 81.39 2.81 -7.31
N LYS A 14 80.54 3.70 -7.80
CA LYS A 14 80.39 5.05 -7.27
C LYS A 14 79.63 4.94 -5.95
N GLY A 15 80.32 5.20 -4.84
CA GLY A 15 79.67 5.39 -3.54
C GLY A 15 78.66 6.54 -3.62
N PHE A 16 77.50 6.35 -2.98
CA PHE A 16 76.43 7.35 -2.95
C PHE A 16 76.89 8.64 -2.26
N SER A 17 76.56 9.78 -2.85
CA SER A 17 76.74 11.09 -2.22
C SER A 17 75.77 11.22 -1.05
N LEU A 18 76.24 11.76 0.09
CA LEU A 18 75.42 12.00 1.28
C LEU A 18 74.19 12.88 0.96
N PHE A 19 74.33 13.80 0.01
CA PHE A 19 73.24 14.65 -0.47
C PHE A 19 72.13 13.86 -1.18
N GLU A 20 72.50 12.84 -1.95
CA GLU A 20 71.56 11.99 -2.69
C GLU A 20 70.76 11.10 -1.73
N LEU A 21 71.42 10.58 -0.68
CA LEU A 21 70.74 9.84 0.39
C LEU A 21 69.70 10.71 1.12
N VAL A 22 70.04 11.97 1.42
CA VAL A 22 69.13 12.90 2.10
C VAL A 22 67.93 13.24 1.22
N ILE A 23 68.14 13.47 -0.08
CA ILE A 23 67.03 13.70 -1.02
C ILE A 23 66.15 12.46 -1.15
N ALA A 24 66.75 11.27 -1.24
CA ALA A 24 65.99 10.02 -1.35
C ALA A 24 65.09 9.80 -0.12
N ILE A 25 65.60 10.06 1.09
CA ILE A 25 64.83 9.95 2.33
C ILE A 25 63.72 11.02 2.40
N ALA A 26 63.99 12.25 1.95
CA ALA A 26 62.99 13.32 1.91
C ALA A 26 61.83 13.00 0.95
N ILE A 27 62.14 12.50 -0.25
CA ILE A 27 61.14 12.07 -1.23
C ILE A 27 60.36 10.87 -0.70
N ALA A 28 61.04 9.88 -0.11
CA ALA A 28 60.38 8.72 0.49
C ALA A 28 59.40 9.12 1.59
N GLY A 29 59.79 10.06 2.48
CA GLY A 29 58.92 10.62 3.50
C GLY A 29 57.69 11.31 2.91
N PHE A 30 57.87 12.11 1.86
CA PHE A 30 56.76 12.80 1.21
C PHE A 30 55.77 11.83 0.56
N VAL A 31 56.27 10.79 -0.10
CA VAL A 31 55.46 9.74 -0.73
C VAL A 31 54.67 8.96 0.32
N LEU A 32 55.32 8.51 1.41
CA LEU A 32 54.65 7.81 2.51
C LEU A 32 53.53 8.66 3.12
N THR A 33 53.80 9.93 3.44
CA THR A 33 52.78 10.82 4.01
C THR A 33 51.59 11.02 3.06
N SER A 34 51.84 11.09 1.75
CA SER A 34 50.80 11.25 0.74
C SER A 34 49.93 9.99 0.64
N ILE A 35 50.53 8.81 0.68
CA ILE A 35 49.81 7.53 0.66
C ILE A 35 48.92 7.40 1.89
N PHE A 36 49.44 7.71 3.09
CA PHE A 36 48.65 7.66 4.33
C PHE A 36 47.47 8.65 4.29
N LYS A 37 47.66 9.86 3.76
CA LYS A 37 46.56 10.84 3.59
C LYS A 37 45.49 10.37 2.60
N ILE A 38 45.88 9.73 1.50
CA ILE A 38 44.93 9.20 0.50
C ILE A 38 44.18 8.00 1.06
N ALA A 39 44.86 7.11 1.79
CA ALA A 39 44.25 5.95 2.44
C ALA A 39 43.20 6.40 3.48
N ASP A 40 43.54 7.36 4.34
CA ASP A 40 42.60 7.93 5.32
C ASP A 40 41.40 8.62 4.67
N GLY A 41 41.62 9.33 3.56
CA GLY A 41 40.56 9.98 2.79
C GLY A 41 39.61 8.97 2.14
N SER A 42 40.15 7.87 1.59
CA SER A 42 39.37 6.79 0.97
C SER A 42 38.55 6.02 2.00
N VAL A 43 39.12 5.69 3.16
CA VAL A 43 38.41 4.98 4.23
C VAL A 43 37.26 5.82 4.79
N ARG A 44 37.46 7.12 5.03
CA ARG A 44 36.39 8.02 5.51
C ARG A 44 35.32 8.32 4.46
N ALA A 45 35.69 8.34 3.18
CA ALA A 45 34.72 8.49 2.09
C ALA A 45 33.88 7.21 1.93
N ASN A 46 34.50 6.03 2.08
CA ASN A 46 33.81 4.76 1.98
C ASN A 46 32.84 4.55 3.16
N SER A 47 33.23 4.93 4.39
CA SER A 47 32.32 4.84 5.54
C SER A 47 31.07 5.71 5.37
N LYS A 48 31.22 6.97 4.90
CA LYS A 48 30.08 7.86 4.65
C LYS A 48 29.20 7.42 3.47
N MET A 49 29.79 6.73 2.48
CA MET A 49 29.05 6.22 1.32
C MET A 49 28.26 4.94 1.63
N ILE A 50 28.67 4.16 2.63
CA ILE A 50 27.92 3.00 3.11
C ILE A 50 26.65 3.44 3.84
N ASP A 51 26.75 4.48 4.69
CA ASP A 51 25.60 4.99 5.46
C ASP A 51 24.52 5.58 4.53
N ILE A 52 24.91 6.39 3.54
CA ILE A 52 23.98 6.96 2.54
C ILE A 52 23.32 5.86 1.70
N GLN A 53 24.09 4.83 1.29
CA GLN A 53 23.53 3.72 0.53
C GLN A 53 22.58 2.87 1.35
N ASN A 54 22.83 2.67 2.65
CA ASN A 54 21.92 1.94 3.52
C ASN A 54 20.58 2.67 3.67
N GLU A 55 20.60 4.00 3.81
CA GLU A 55 19.38 4.81 3.89
C GLU A 55 18.55 4.73 2.59
N GLU A 56 19.19 4.76 1.42
CA GLU A 56 18.48 4.59 0.14
C GLU A 56 17.87 3.18 -0.01
N ILE A 57 18.59 2.13 0.40
CA ILE A 57 18.10 0.75 0.36
C ILE A 57 16.89 0.56 1.29
N GLU A 58 16.92 1.13 2.49
CA GLU A 58 15.81 1.06 3.45
C GLU A 58 14.55 1.74 2.89
N ARG A 59 14.71 2.92 2.26
CA ARG A 59 13.60 3.66 1.65
C ARG A 59 12.97 2.89 0.49
N ASP A 60 13.78 2.30 -0.38
CA ASP A 60 13.29 1.48 -1.49
C ASP A 60 12.63 0.18 -1.00
N ALA A 61 13.17 -0.45 0.03
CA ALA A 61 12.56 -1.60 0.69
C ALA A 61 11.19 -1.24 1.29
N PHE A 62 11.08 -0.09 1.96
CA PHE A 62 9.82 0.41 2.52
C PHE A 62 8.75 0.63 1.45
N PHE A 63 9.06 1.32 0.35
CA PHE A 63 8.07 1.53 -0.72
C PHE A 63 7.69 0.23 -1.43
N SER A 64 8.64 -0.69 -1.59
CA SER A 64 8.37 -2.02 -2.15
C SER A 64 7.47 -2.84 -1.24
N PHE A 65 7.71 -2.77 0.06
CA PHE A 65 6.86 -3.36 1.10
C PHE A 65 5.42 -2.85 1.01
N LEU A 66 5.23 -1.52 1.00
CA LEU A 66 3.89 -0.92 0.90
C LEU A 66 3.17 -1.34 -0.38
N ARG A 67 3.87 -1.29 -1.52
CA ARG A 67 3.31 -1.72 -2.80
C ARG A 67 2.84 -3.17 -2.74
N ASN A 68 3.69 -4.06 -2.26
CA ASN A 68 3.35 -5.48 -2.13
C ASN A 68 2.19 -5.69 -1.16
N HIS A 69 2.14 -4.94 -0.06
CA HIS A 69 1.02 -5.00 0.88
C HIS A 69 -0.30 -4.63 0.22
N PHE A 70 -0.38 -3.46 -0.45
CA PHE A 70 -1.57 -3.01 -1.17
C PHE A 70 -1.99 -3.96 -2.29
N ASP A 71 -1.04 -4.47 -3.07
CA ASP A 71 -1.30 -5.44 -4.13
C ASP A 71 -1.79 -6.79 -3.58
N SER A 72 -1.36 -7.17 -2.37
CA SER A 72 -1.74 -8.44 -1.74
C SER A 72 -3.13 -8.43 -1.08
N LEU A 73 -3.74 -7.25 -0.87
CA LEU A 73 -5.01 -7.13 -0.15
C LEU A 73 -6.09 -8.08 -0.74
N PRO A 74 -6.67 -9.00 0.06
CA PRO A 74 -7.70 -9.94 -0.38
C PRO A 74 -9.02 -9.22 -0.60
N GLY A 75 -10.03 -9.82 -1.25
CA GLY A 75 -11.29 -9.11 -1.59
C GLY A 75 -12.19 -8.70 -0.41
N ASP A 76 -11.92 -9.20 0.79
CA ASP A 76 -12.68 -8.97 2.04
C ASP A 76 -11.93 -8.18 3.12
N ALA A 77 -10.70 -7.75 2.84
CA ALA A 77 -9.99 -6.75 3.64
C ALA A 77 -10.78 -5.45 3.86
N ILE A 78 -10.72 -4.95 5.09
CA ILE A 78 -11.26 -3.64 5.50
C ILE A 78 -10.10 -2.66 5.54
N PHE A 79 -10.33 -1.45 5.03
CA PHE A 79 -9.37 -0.35 5.01
C PHE A 79 -9.99 0.83 5.75
N ASN A 80 -9.26 1.41 6.70
CA ASN A 80 -9.63 2.63 7.38
C ASN A 80 -8.41 3.55 7.46
N LEU A 81 -8.61 4.83 7.17
CA LEU A 81 -7.60 5.86 7.35
C LEU A 81 -8.20 6.96 8.24
N ARG A 82 -7.51 7.27 9.33
CA ARG A 82 -7.89 8.32 10.26
C ARG A 82 -6.74 9.30 10.42
N ASN A 83 -7.08 10.58 10.49
CA ASN A 83 -6.14 11.58 10.97
C ASN A 83 -6.23 11.71 12.49
N THR A 84 -5.09 11.64 13.18
CA THR A 84 -5.02 11.70 14.64
C THR A 84 -4.58 13.10 15.12
N SER A 85 -3.97 13.91 14.26
CA SER A 85 -3.60 15.29 14.57
C SER A 85 -3.88 16.23 13.40
N ASN A 86 -4.52 17.36 13.69
CA ASN A 86 -4.76 18.44 12.72
C ASN A 86 -3.66 19.52 12.76
N SER A 87 -2.61 19.34 13.57
CA SER A 87 -1.48 20.26 13.70
C SER A 87 -0.15 19.55 13.46
N GLU A 88 0.90 20.31 13.12
CA GLU A 88 2.26 19.77 13.01
C GLU A 88 2.76 19.22 14.36
N PRO A 89 3.41 18.04 14.38
CA PRO A 89 3.58 17.13 13.25
C PRO A 89 2.27 16.40 12.91
N TYR A 90 1.95 16.30 11.62
CA TYR A 90 0.75 15.62 11.14
C TYR A 90 0.85 14.13 11.44
N THR A 91 -0.10 13.59 12.21
CA THR A 91 -0.09 12.18 12.59
C THR A 91 -1.31 11.45 12.05
N SER A 92 -1.11 10.31 11.41
CA SER A 92 -2.18 9.50 10.84
C SER A 92 -2.12 8.04 11.27
N GLU A 93 -3.26 7.39 11.17
CA GLU A 93 -3.47 5.99 11.49
C GLU A 93 -4.11 5.30 10.29
N LEU A 94 -3.37 4.35 9.71
CA LEU A 94 -3.84 3.54 8.59
C LEU A 94 -4.03 2.10 9.06
N THR A 95 -5.28 1.64 9.07
CA THR A 95 -5.66 0.36 9.66
C THR A 95 -6.22 -0.59 8.61
N PHE A 96 -5.77 -1.83 8.67
CA PHE A 96 -6.21 -2.93 7.83
C PHE A 96 -6.73 -4.10 8.66
N GLN A 97 -7.79 -4.74 8.19
CA GLN A 97 -8.27 -6.02 8.75
C GLN A 97 -8.53 -7.04 7.67
N ASN A 98 -8.60 -8.31 8.07
CA ASN A 98 -8.72 -9.45 7.16
C ASN A 98 -7.63 -9.42 6.09
N THR A 99 -6.44 -8.96 6.44
CA THR A 99 -5.27 -8.89 5.57
C THR A 99 -4.24 -9.95 5.96
N PRO A 100 -3.46 -10.47 5.00
CA PRO A 100 -2.29 -11.25 5.30
C PRO A 100 -1.30 -10.43 6.14
N VAL A 101 -0.57 -11.09 7.04
CA VAL A 101 0.54 -10.47 7.75
C VAL A 101 1.61 -10.02 6.77
N SER A 102 2.01 -8.75 6.86
CA SER A 102 2.98 -8.15 5.94
C SER A 102 4.43 -8.59 6.20
N PHE A 103 4.74 -9.09 7.41
CA PHE A 103 6.06 -9.60 7.80
C PHE A 103 5.97 -11.06 8.27
N ASN A 104 6.93 -11.87 7.82
CA ASN A 104 7.13 -13.24 8.30
C ASN A 104 8.31 -13.25 9.30
N TRP A 105 8.01 -13.57 10.56
CA TRP A 105 8.96 -13.51 11.68
C TRP A 105 9.78 -14.79 11.80
N GLY A 106 10.72 -15.01 10.89
CA GLY A 106 11.75 -16.04 11.04
C GLY A 106 11.22 -17.46 11.28
N GLY A 107 10.04 -17.80 10.73
CA GLY A 107 9.44 -19.13 10.86
C GLY A 107 8.40 -19.28 11.97
N ILE A 108 8.12 -18.23 12.75
CA ILE A 108 6.98 -18.22 13.66
C ILE A 108 5.77 -17.62 12.91
N PRO A 109 4.72 -18.41 12.63
CA PRO A 109 3.52 -17.88 12.01
C PRO A 109 2.81 -16.98 13.01
N ILE A 110 2.84 -15.66 12.76
CA ILE A 110 1.95 -14.73 13.44
C ILE A 110 0.64 -14.69 12.67
N ALA A 111 -0.45 -15.02 13.36
CA ALA A 111 -1.80 -14.79 12.85
C ALA A 111 -2.28 -13.46 13.44
N ALA A 112 -2.29 -12.41 12.62
CA ALA A 112 -2.91 -11.15 12.98
C ALA A 112 -4.29 -11.06 12.33
N GLN A 113 -5.27 -10.53 13.07
CA GLN A 113 -6.59 -10.18 12.52
C GLN A 113 -6.63 -8.74 12.01
N ALA A 114 -5.80 -7.87 12.58
CA ALA A 114 -5.62 -6.50 12.14
C ALA A 114 -4.15 -6.09 12.13
N THR A 115 -3.84 -5.15 11.24
CA THR A 115 -2.54 -4.51 11.15
C THR A 115 -2.76 -3.01 11.10
N ARG A 116 -1.98 -2.26 11.86
CA ARG A 116 -2.10 -0.81 11.96
C ARG A 116 -0.77 -0.14 11.71
N LEU A 117 -0.74 0.83 10.82
CA LEU A 117 0.41 1.68 10.56
C LEU A 117 0.14 3.06 11.16
N ILE A 118 0.91 3.42 12.18
CA ILE A 118 0.78 4.69 12.91
C ILE A 118 2.04 5.54 12.77
N THR A 119 1.86 6.85 12.90
CA THR A 119 2.93 7.82 13.07
C THR A 119 3.04 8.21 14.55
N ILE A 120 4.22 8.12 15.14
CA ILE A 120 4.49 8.50 16.52
C ILE A 120 5.42 9.73 16.54
N PRO A 121 5.01 10.87 17.12
CA PRO A 121 5.89 12.03 17.28
C PRO A 121 7.12 11.71 18.12
N THR A 122 8.29 12.12 17.65
CA THR A 122 9.56 12.01 18.36
C THR A 122 9.85 13.28 19.16
N MET A 123 10.85 13.22 20.05
CA MET A 123 11.30 14.41 20.81
C MET A 123 12.01 15.45 19.94
N THR A 124 12.38 15.08 18.71
CA THR A 124 13.11 15.88 17.73
C THR A 124 12.20 16.57 16.71
N ASP A 125 10.87 16.57 16.93
CA ASP A 125 9.86 17.09 15.99
C ASP A 125 9.78 16.27 14.67
N GLY A 126 10.24 15.02 14.71
CA GLY A 126 10.08 14.03 13.65
C GLY A 126 8.96 13.02 13.97
N LEU A 127 8.82 12.03 13.09
CA LEU A 127 7.83 10.96 13.17
C LEU A 127 8.49 9.60 13.00
N ASP A 128 8.25 8.72 13.96
CA ASP A 128 8.53 7.29 13.79
C ASP A 128 7.31 6.62 13.14
N ILE A 129 7.58 5.80 12.12
CA ILE A 129 6.56 5.08 11.37
C ILE A 129 6.51 3.66 11.89
N VAL A 130 5.44 3.32 12.58
CA VAL A 130 5.34 2.08 13.36
C VAL A 130 4.21 1.21 12.85
N LEU A 131 4.53 -0.06 12.60
CA LEU A 131 3.59 -1.10 12.21
C LEU A 131 3.28 -1.99 13.41
N GLU A 132 2.01 -2.07 13.76
CA GLU A 132 1.50 -2.87 14.86
C GLU A 132 0.61 -4.00 14.34
N TYR A 133 0.71 -5.14 15.01
CA TYR A 133 -0.09 -6.33 14.75
C TYR A 133 -1.01 -6.60 15.91
N TYR A 134 -2.25 -6.97 15.62
CA TYR A 134 -3.27 -7.32 16.61
C TYR A 134 -3.85 -8.69 16.29
N ASP A 135 -4.05 -9.51 17.32
CA ASP A 135 -4.71 -10.81 17.24
C ASP A 135 -6.25 -10.71 17.21
N VAL A 136 -6.79 -9.51 17.41
CA VAL A 136 -8.22 -9.16 17.35
C VAL A 136 -8.51 -8.13 16.27
N GLN A 137 -9.78 -8.02 15.88
CA GLN A 137 -10.27 -6.91 15.06
C GLN A 137 -10.33 -5.64 15.92
N ILE A 138 -9.93 -4.50 15.33
CA ILE A 138 -9.77 -3.23 16.04
C ILE A 138 -10.62 -2.05 15.50
N LEU A 139 -11.41 -2.29 14.45
CA LEU A 139 -12.32 -1.36 13.78
C LEU A 139 -13.78 -1.72 14.06
N ASP A 140 -14.02 -2.45 15.15
CA ASP A 140 -15.31 -2.88 15.68
C ASP A 140 -15.94 -1.82 16.60
N SER A 141 -15.20 -0.75 16.93
CA SER A 141 -15.61 0.38 17.75
C SER A 141 -14.93 1.66 17.23
N ASP A 142 -15.52 2.82 17.55
CA ASP A 142 -14.93 4.13 17.31
C ASP A 142 -13.75 4.42 18.28
N GLU A 143 -13.72 3.72 19.42
CA GLU A 143 -12.66 3.79 20.41
C GLU A 143 -11.38 3.10 19.91
N GLY A 144 -10.25 3.78 20.09
CA GLY A 144 -8.94 3.24 19.70
C GLY A 144 -8.56 1.97 20.48
N PRO A 145 -7.70 1.09 19.92
CA PRO A 145 -7.22 -0.11 20.61
C PRO A 145 -6.72 0.13 22.04
N ALA A 146 -5.92 1.19 22.22
CA ALA A 146 -5.35 1.54 23.51
C ALA A 146 -6.41 1.94 24.55
N GLU A 147 -7.47 2.65 24.13
CA GLU A 147 -8.58 3.04 25.01
C GLU A 147 -9.36 1.82 25.50
N ARG A 148 -9.41 0.78 24.65
CA ARG A 148 -10.03 -0.51 24.97
C ARG A 148 -9.10 -1.47 25.72
N GLY A 149 -7.86 -1.07 26.02
CA GLY A 149 -6.86 -1.91 26.66
C GLY A 149 -6.41 -3.10 25.79
N ILE A 150 -6.46 -2.93 24.46
CA ILE A 150 -5.99 -3.92 23.49
C ILE A 150 -4.57 -3.55 23.11
N ASP A 151 -3.62 -4.37 23.54
CA ASP A 151 -2.20 -4.21 23.23
C ASP A 151 -1.83 -4.94 21.93
N PRO A 152 -0.88 -4.40 21.13
CA PRO A 152 -0.38 -5.10 19.96
C PRO A 152 0.44 -6.32 20.36
N ILE A 153 0.29 -7.41 19.61
CA ILE A 153 1.07 -8.64 19.79
C ILE A 153 2.50 -8.51 19.26
N ALA A 154 2.72 -7.58 18.33
CA ALA A 154 4.02 -7.26 17.77
C ALA A 154 4.03 -5.83 17.23
N THR A 155 5.18 -5.17 17.35
CA THR A 155 5.40 -3.80 16.92
C THR A 155 6.74 -3.72 16.17
N VAL A 156 6.73 -3.04 15.01
CA VAL A 156 7.91 -2.86 14.15
C VAL A 156 8.03 -1.40 13.76
N THR A 157 9.14 -0.75 14.11
CA THR A 157 9.48 0.55 13.55
C THR A 157 10.01 0.34 12.12
N LEU A 158 9.30 0.88 11.13
CA LEU A 158 9.63 0.75 9.71
C LEU A 158 10.55 1.87 9.22
N LEU A 159 10.37 3.07 9.74
CA LEU A 159 11.19 4.26 9.47
C LEU A 159 11.25 5.06 10.77
N SER A 160 12.38 5.71 11.01
CA SER A 160 12.58 6.55 12.20
C SER A 160 12.85 8.00 11.78
N ASP A 161 12.47 8.94 12.64
CA ASP A 161 12.74 10.38 12.52
C ASP A 161 12.36 11.00 11.15
N VAL A 162 11.22 10.59 10.60
CA VAL A 162 10.70 11.12 9.33
C VAL A 162 10.08 12.50 9.58
N ARG A 163 10.47 13.51 8.81
CA ARG A 163 9.95 14.89 8.98
C ARG A 163 8.48 15.04 8.59
N LEU A 164 8.02 14.29 7.58
CA LEU A 164 6.63 14.35 7.12
C LEU A 164 6.16 12.98 6.63
N PHE A 165 4.96 12.58 7.01
CA PHE A 165 4.34 11.34 6.55
C PHE A 165 2.82 11.49 6.43
N GLU A 166 2.34 11.75 5.23
CA GLU A 166 0.93 12.08 4.95
C GLU A 166 0.30 11.09 3.97
N TRP A 167 -0.89 10.60 4.31
CA TRP A 167 -1.72 9.80 3.43
C TRP A 167 -2.86 10.62 2.84
N THR A 168 -3.09 10.43 1.54
CA THR A 168 -4.35 10.84 0.90
C THR A 168 -4.91 9.68 0.10
N VAL A 169 -6.22 9.65 -0.07
CA VAL A 169 -6.93 8.53 -0.69
C VAL A 169 -7.88 9.01 -1.76
N LEU A 170 -8.16 8.15 -2.74
CA LEU A 170 -9.08 8.46 -3.82
C LEU A 170 -9.87 7.22 -4.22
N ASP A 171 -11.19 7.37 -4.39
CA ASP A 171 -11.99 6.43 -5.15
C ASP A 171 -12.12 6.88 -6.61
N VAL A 172 -11.86 5.97 -7.55
CA VAL A 172 -11.96 6.22 -9.00
C VAL A 172 -13.35 6.70 -9.42
N ARG A 173 -14.39 6.37 -8.64
CA ARG A 173 -15.76 6.84 -8.88
C ARG A 173 -15.91 8.34 -8.71
N ASN A 174 -15.04 8.94 -7.90
CA ASN A 174 -15.00 10.36 -7.62
C ASN A 174 -13.79 11.02 -8.33
N TYR A 175 -13.18 10.36 -9.31
CA TYR A 175 -12.02 10.93 -10.00
C TYR A 175 -12.38 12.18 -10.80
N ASP A 176 -13.54 12.18 -11.46
CA ASP A 176 -13.95 13.28 -12.35
C ASP A 176 -14.47 14.50 -11.59
N ASN A 177 -14.83 14.35 -10.31
CA ASN A 177 -15.42 15.40 -9.49
C ASN A 177 -14.53 15.87 -8.33
N THR A 178 -13.38 15.24 -8.13
CA THR A 178 -12.43 15.58 -7.07
C THR A 178 -11.14 16.05 -7.72
N GLU A 179 -10.80 17.32 -7.55
CA GLU A 179 -9.50 17.81 -8.00
C GLU A 179 -8.37 17.07 -7.23
N ARG A 180 -7.20 16.91 -7.85
CA ARG A 180 -6.12 16.11 -7.24
C ARG A 180 -5.64 16.66 -5.90
N ASP A 181 -5.76 17.96 -5.70
CA ASP A 181 -5.35 18.63 -4.46
C ASP A 181 -6.44 18.56 -3.35
N GLU A 182 -7.60 17.96 -3.66
CA GLU A 182 -8.73 17.80 -2.74
C GLU A 182 -8.91 16.35 -2.26
N TRP A 183 -7.91 15.49 -2.47
CA TRP A 183 -8.01 14.10 -2.02
C TRP A 183 -8.12 14.05 -0.48
N PRO A 184 -9.13 13.34 0.06
CA PRO A 184 -9.34 13.30 1.49
C PRO A 184 -8.17 12.64 2.22
N TYR A 185 -7.95 13.13 3.44
CA TYR A 185 -6.97 12.61 4.41
C TYR A 185 -7.53 11.50 5.30
N GLU A 186 -8.81 11.17 5.12
CA GLU A 186 -9.54 10.19 5.90
C GLU A 186 -10.31 9.25 4.97
N TRP A 187 -10.48 8.00 5.41
CA TRP A 187 -11.30 7.01 4.74
C TRP A 187 -12.04 6.19 5.79
N ASP A 188 -13.35 6.44 5.90
CA ASP A 188 -14.23 5.66 6.74
C ASP A 188 -15.39 5.07 5.93
N ALA A 189 -15.07 4.03 5.16
CA ALA A 189 -16.06 3.27 4.41
C ALA A 189 -15.73 1.78 4.51
N PRO A 190 -16.15 1.05 5.56
CA PRO A 190 -15.69 -0.32 5.82
C PRO A 190 -16.02 -1.32 4.69
N ASN A 191 -17.09 -1.06 3.93
CA ASN A 191 -17.53 -1.89 2.81
C ASN A 191 -16.92 -1.50 1.46
N GLN A 192 -16.06 -0.47 1.43
CA GLN A 192 -15.50 0.08 0.20
C GLN A 192 -14.02 0.38 0.38
N ARG A 193 -13.23 0.11 -0.65
CA ARG A 193 -11.82 0.47 -0.64
C ARG A 193 -11.58 1.68 -1.50
N PRO A 194 -10.62 2.53 -1.11
CA PRO A 194 -10.12 3.51 -2.05
C PRO A 194 -9.49 2.79 -3.24
N SER A 195 -9.55 3.41 -4.40
CA SER A 195 -8.92 2.89 -5.61
C SER A 195 -7.43 3.24 -5.65
N TYR A 196 -7.06 4.37 -5.06
CA TYR A 196 -5.69 4.83 -4.94
C TYR A 196 -5.41 5.35 -3.55
N VAL A 197 -4.17 5.19 -3.11
CA VAL A 197 -3.61 5.77 -1.90
C VAL A 197 -2.32 6.46 -2.30
N GLU A 198 -2.20 7.76 -2.03
CA GLU A 198 -0.97 8.52 -2.20
C GLU A 198 -0.31 8.70 -0.83
N LEU A 199 0.99 8.38 -0.78
CA LEU A 199 1.86 8.66 0.34
C LEU A 199 2.77 9.83 -0.04
N THR A 200 2.82 10.83 0.83
CA THR A 200 3.77 11.95 0.76
C THR A 200 4.72 11.87 1.95
N VAL A 201 6.03 11.75 1.66
CA VAL A 201 7.08 11.63 2.69
C VAL A 201 8.16 12.69 2.51
N ILE A 202 8.64 13.26 3.62
CA ILE A 202 9.89 14.03 3.70
C ILE A 202 10.75 13.37 4.77
N PHE A 203 11.95 12.95 4.39
CA PHE A 203 12.92 12.31 5.30
C PHE A 203 13.78 13.39 5.97
N GLU A 204 14.33 13.13 7.16
CA GLU A 204 15.12 14.10 7.94
C GLU A 204 16.25 14.74 7.11
N ASN A 205 17.02 13.91 6.41
CA ASN A 205 18.21 14.31 5.64
C ASN A 205 17.92 14.85 4.24
N GLY A 206 16.64 14.98 3.85
CA GLY A 206 16.24 15.32 2.49
C GLY A 206 15.20 16.43 2.42
N ASP A 207 15.52 17.52 1.73
CA ASP A 207 14.53 18.56 1.36
C ASP A 207 13.54 18.09 0.29
N ARG A 208 13.77 16.90 -0.29
CA ARG A 208 12.95 16.37 -1.37
C ARG A 208 11.71 15.68 -0.83
N ARG A 209 10.55 16.29 -1.09
CA ARG A 209 9.25 15.65 -0.94
C ARG A 209 9.12 14.48 -1.93
N VAL A 210 8.95 13.28 -1.40
CA VAL A 210 8.73 12.06 -2.19
C VAL A 210 7.25 11.74 -2.17
N LYS A 211 6.65 11.70 -3.36
CA LYS A 211 5.27 11.23 -3.55
C LYS A 211 5.26 9.84 -4.18
N ARG A 212 4.44 8.95 -3.63
CA ARG A 212 4.23 7.59 -4.13
C ARG A 212 2.74 7.29 -4.20
N LEU A 213 2.27 6.94 -5.39
CA LEU A 213 0.89 6.54 -5.63
C LEU A 213 0.83 5.01 -5.68
N PHE A 214 -0.04 4.44 -4.85
CA PHE A 214 -0.34 3.02 -4.81
C PHE A 214 -1.74 2.79 -5.34
N TRP A 215 -1.89 1.81 -6.24
CA TRP A 215 -3.19 1.35 -6.69
C TRP A 215 -3.65 0.21 -5.79
N ILE A 216 -4.93 0.20 -5.41
CA ILE A 216 -5.53 -0.90 -4.65
C ILE A 216 -6.43 -1.71 -5.58
N PRO A 217 -6.07 -2.97 -5.90
CA PRO A 217 -6.90 -3.81 -6.76
C PRO A 217 -8.26 -4.13 -6.12
N LYS A 218 -9.34 -3.96 -6.89
CA LYS A 218 -10.69 -4.41 -6.52
C LYS A 218 -10.79 -5.91 -6.76
N LYS A 219 -10.51 -6.73 -5.74
CA LYS A 219 -10.65 -8.19 -5.81
C LYS A 219 -12.05 -8.63 -5.36
N SER A 220 -12.61 -9.66 -5.98
CA SER A 220 -13.86 -10.25 -5.53
C SER A 220 -13.67 -10.95 -4.18
N ASN A 221 -14.66 -10.84 -3.30
CA ASN A 221 -14.63 -11.54 -2.02
C ASN A 221 -14.72 -13.07 -2.29
N PRO A 222 -13.76 -13.87 -1.82
CA PRO A 222 -13.76 -15.32 -2.06
C PRO A 222 -15.00 -16.02 -1.46
N ARG A 223 -15.59 -15.47 -0.39
CA ARG A 223 -16.80 -16.02 0.22
C ARG A 223 -18.03 -15.85 -0.68
N THR A 224 -18.12 -14.74 -1.41
CA THR A 224 -19.25 -14.48 -2.32
C THR A 224 -19.12 -15.30 -3.60
N SER A 225 -17.92 -15.47 -4.14
CA SER A 225 -17.69 -16.32 -5.31
C SER A 225 -17.95 -17.81 -5.01
N MET A 226 -17.53 -18.33 -3.86
CA MET A 226 -17.88 -19.70 -3.43
C MET A 226 -19.39 -19.89 -3.25
N SER A 227 -20.06 -18.93 -2.61
CA SER A 227 -21.51 -19.00 -2.38
C SER A 227 -22.28 -18.99 -3.71
N ALA A 228 -21.86 -18.17 -4.68
CA ALA A 228 -22.44 -18.14 -6.01
C ALA A 228 -22.23 -19.44 -6.79
N LEU A 229 -21.03 -20.05 -6.69
CA LEU A 229 -20.72 -21.34 -7.31
C LEU A 229 -21.55 -22.49 -6.70
N GLN A 230 -21.75 -22.48 -5.37
CA GLN A 230 -22.52 -23.51 -4.70
C GLN A 230 -24.02 -23.39 -5.00
N ASN A 231 -24.54 -22.16 -5.10
CA ASN A 231 -25.92 -21.91 -5.51
C ASN A 231 -26.16 -22.27 -6.98
N SER A 232 -25.23 -21.96 -7.90
CA SER A 232 -25.35 -22.36 -9.29
C SER A 232 -25.29 -23.89 -9.48
N ALA A 233 -24.43 -24.58 -8.71
CA ALA A 233 -24.38 -26.04 -8.70
C ALA A 233 -25.67 -26.70 -8.15
N ARG A 234 -26.33 -26.08 -7.17
CA ARG A 234 -27.63 -26.55 -6.65
C ARG A 234 -28.75 -26.33 -7.67
N SER A 235 -28.80 -25.17 -8.33
CA SER A 235 -29.78 -24.88 -9.38
C SER A 235 -29.61 -25.77 -10.61
N ALA A 236 -28.38 -26.11 -10.98
CA ALA A 236 -28.10 -27.06 -12.07
C ALA A 236 -28.59 -28.49 -11.78
N ARG A 237 -28.57 -28.93 -10.51
CA ARG A 237 -29.13 -30.23 -10.09
C ARG A 237 -30.66 -30.23 -10.00
N SER A 238 -31.27 -29.09 -9.68
CA SER A 238 -32.73 -28.96 -9.69
C SER A 238 -33.32 -28.95 -11.11
N ASN A 239 -32.56 -28.49 -12.10
CA ASN A 239 -33.04 -28.36 -13.48
C ASN A 239 -32.72 -29.57 -14.39
N SER A 240 -32.00 -30.58 -13.87
CA SER A 240 -31.68 -31.83 -14.60
C SER A 240 -32.46 -33.06 -14.11
N GLY A 241 -33.42 -32.88 -13.19
CA GLY A 241 -34.23 -33.96 -12.61
C GLY A 241 -35.63 -34.16 -13.23
N GLY A 242 -35.88 -33.67 -14.45
CA GLY A 242 -37.22 -33.63 -15.05
C GLY A 242 -37.40 -34.47 -16.32
N ALA A 243 -36.93 -35.71 -16.36
CA ALA A 243 -37.26 -36.68 -17.41
C ALA A 243 -37.08 -38.13 -16.91
N GLY A 244 -37.97 -38.56 -16.01
CA GLY A 244 -38.05 -39.95 -15.55
C GLY A 244 -39.51 -40.36 -15.44
N GLY A 245 -39.95 -41.25 -16.33
CA GLY A 245 -41.36 -41.57 -16.57
C GLY A 245 -42.06 -42.28 -15.41
N GLN A 246 -43.37 -42.09 -15.34
CA GLN A 246 -44.27 -42.77 -14.41
C GLN A 246 -45.37 -43.49 -15.21
N PRO A 247 -45.43 -44.83 -15.19
CA PRO A 247 -46.59 -45.55 -15.68
C PRO A 247 -47.44 -46.07 -14.51
N GLY A 248 -48.74 -45.76 -14.57
CA GLY A 248 -49.78 -46.64 -14.02
C GLY A 248 -50.50 -46.18 -12.76
N SER A 249 -51.67 -45.55 -12.94
CA SER A 249 -52.80 -45.70 -12.00
C SER A 249 -54.13 -45.61 -12.75
N VAL A 250 -54.89 -46.70 -12.67
CA VAL A 250 -56.24 -46.96 -13.22
C VAL A 250 -57.29 -46.17 -12.40
N PRO A 251 -58.46 -45.80 -12.99
CA PRO A 251 -59.31 -44.72 -12.46
C PRO A 251 -60.32 -45.21 -11.43
N SER A 252 -60.61 -44.38 -10.43
CA SER A 252 -61.74 -44.57 -9.52
C SER A 252 -62.76 -43.44 -9.67
N ARG A 253 -64.02 -43.86 -9.60
CA ARG A 253 -65.26 -43.23 -10.05
C ARG A 253 -66.02 -42.70 -8.84
N GLY A 254 -66.57 -41.48 -8.96
CA GLY A 254 -67.77 -41.06 -8.24
C GLY A 254 -67.61 -39.84 -7.33
N GLY A 255 -68.44 -38.82 -7.57
CA GLY A 255 -68.63 -37.70 -6.65
C GLY A 255 -69.13 -36.43 -7.33
N THR A 256 -70.45 -36.29 -7.43
CA THR A 256 -71.23 -35.19 -8.02
C THR A 256 -71.19 -33.86 -7.24
N GLY A 257 -71.23 -32.73 -7.94
CA GLY A 257 -71.61 -31.40 -7.44
C GLY A 257 -71.10 -30.28 -8.37
N GLN A 258 -71.88 -29.82 -9.36
CA GLN A 258 -72.68 -28.58 -9.34
C GLN A 258 -71.81 -27.33 -9.07
N GLY A 259 -71.65 -26.33 -9.93
CA GLY A 259 -72.17 -25.95 -11.24
C GLY A 259 -71.62 -24.55 -11.56
N GLY A 260 -71.64 -24.11 -12.84
CA GLY A 260 -71.35 -22.72 -13.19
C GLY A 260 -70.66 -22.49 -14.54
N ASN A 261 -71.46 -22.41 -15.61
CA ASN A 261 -71.05 -21.98 -16.94
C ASN A 261 -70.70 -20.48 -16.98
N ARG A 262 -69.60 -20.12 -17.65
CA ARG A 262 -69.51 -18.88 -18.46
C ARG A 262 -68.52 -19.06 -19.63
N PRO A 263 -68.92 -18.81 -20.90
CA PRO A 263 -68.05 -18.95 -22.08
C PRO A 263 -67.22 -17.69 -22.39
N PRO A 264 -66.24 -17.79 -23.31
CA PRO A 264 -65.29 -16.71 -23.64
C PRO A 264 -65.83 -15.79 -24.75
N GLY A 265 -65.48 -14.51 -24.68
CA GLY A 265 -65.88 -13.49 -25.66
C GLY A 265 -64.74 -12.55 -26.04
N THR A 266 -64.33 -12.66 -27.30
CA THR A 266 -63.43 -11.80 -28.09
C THR A 266 -63.99 -10.39 -28.33
N GLY A 267 -63.14 -9.37 -28.45
CA GLY A 267 -63.52 -8.06 -29.04
C GLY A 267 -62.52 -6.91 -28.91
N SER A 268 -61.67 -6.75 -29.93
CA SER A 268 -61.19 -5.52 -30.61
C SER A 268 -60.93 -4.16 -29.89
N ARG A 269 -59.67 -3.70 -30.04
CA ARG A 269 -59.06 -2.34 -30.30
C ARG A 269 -60.00 -1.13 -30.65
N PRO A 270 -59.53 0.16 -30.71
CA PRO A 270 -58.17 0.76 -30.49
C PRO A 270 -58.13 2.16 -29.79
N GLY A 271 -56.92 2.71 -29.59
CA GLY A 271 -56.63 4.15 -29.34
C GLY A 271 -55.70 4.31 -28.13
N GLY A 272 -54.48 4.88 -28.18
CA GLY A 272 -53.95 5.95 -29.02
C GLY A 272 -53.71 7.17 -28.12
N GLY A 273 -52.47 7.49 -27.76
CA GLY A 273 -52.18 8.72 -27.01
C GLY A 273 -50.91 8.69 -26.14
N THR A 274 -49.79 9.04 -26.75
CA THR A 274 -48.52 9.46 -26.12
C THR A 274 -48.70 10.78 -25.37
N GLN A 275 -48.15 10.94 -24.15
CA GLN A 275 -47.49 12.18 -23.69
C GLN A 275 -46.92 12.08 -22.25
N LYS A 276 -45.59 12.23 -22.14
CA LYS A 276 -44.85 12.97 -21.10
C LYS A 276 -44.32 14.25 -21.82
N PRO A 277 -43.82 15.32 -21.17
CA PRO A 277 -43.49 15.49 -19.76
C PRO A 277 -43.98 16.81 -19.11
N SER A 278 -43.91 16.87 -17.78
CA SER A 278 -44.15 18.09 -16.98
C SER A 278 -42.86 18.90 -16.82
N THR A 279 -42.88 20.15 -17.28
CA THR A 279 -41.89 21.20 -17.02
C THR A 279 -42.45 22.23 -16.05
N GLY A 280 -41.66 22.56 -15.01
CA GLY A 280 -41.38 23.92 -14.54
C GLY A 280 -42.42 24.71 -13.72
N GLY A 281 -42.00 25.21 -12.56
CA GLY A 281 -42.57 26.41 -11.93
C GLY A 281 -42.39 26.49 -10.41
N GLY A 282 -41.34 27.19 -9.96
CA GLY A 282 -41.17 27.62 -8.55
C GLY A 282 -42.15 28.74 -8.15
N PRO A 283 -42.17 29.15 -6.87
CA PRO A 283 -41.29 30.25 -6.47
C PRO A 283 -40.79 30.19 -5.01
N ALA A 284 -39.64 30.82 -4.71
CA ALA A 284 -39.43 31.50 -3.43
C ALA A 284 -38.22 32.43 -3.49
N SER A 285 -38.48 33.68 -3.08
CA SER A 285 -37.58 34.80 -2.92
C SER A 285 -36.80 34.69 -1.60
N GLY A 286 -35.57 35.22 -1.54
CA GLY A 286 -34.82 35.35 -0.29
C GLY A 286 -33.42 35.92 -0.51
N ALA A 287 -33.24 37.21 -0.20
CA ALA A 287 -32.05 38.00 -0.46
C ALA A 287 -31.07 38.07 0.73
N ALA A 288 -29.77 37.98 0.41
CA ALA A 288 -28.58 38.67 0.97
C ALA A 288 -28.10 38.35 2.42
N PRO A 289 -26.84 38.71 2.83
CA PRO A 289 -25.71 39.26 2.05
C PRO A 289 -24.34 38.54 2.23
N LYS A 290 -23.40 38.89 1.32
CA LYS A 290 -21.94 38.70 1.45
C LYS A 290 -21.36 39.62 2.52
N ILE A 291 -20.44 39.10 3.33
CA ILE A 291 -19.42 39.91 4.00
C ILE A 291 -18.05 39.35 3.58
N SER A 292 -17.23 40.25 3.06
CA SER A 292 -15.83 40.03 2.75
C SER A 292 -15.03 40.89 3.72
N ARG A 293 -14.12 40.27 4.47
CA ARG A 293 -12.81 40.81 4.84
C ARG A 293 -11.95 39.67 5.40
#